data_AF-A0A9X2RR46-F1
#
_entry.id   AF-A0A9X2RR46-F1
#
_cell.length_a   1.000
_cell.length_b   1.000
_cell.length_c   1.000
_cell.angle_alpha   90.00
_cell.angle_beta   90.00
_cell.angle_gamma   90.00
#
_symmetry.space_group_name_H-M   'P 1'
#
loop_
_entity.id
_entity.type
_entity.pdbx_description
1 polymer ?
#
loop_
_entity_poly.entity_id
_entity_poly.type
_entity_poly.pdbx_seq_one_letter_code
_entity_poly.pdbx_strand_id
1 'polypeptide(L)'
;MVIEQRDVFRWADPLLLALVLTVIFMIVAMVWGVSARGHLYSRNDLQDWWGPLDMLPPELNEELIREQQSQFARWLKGIRLAMRCFNLGLVLLAVSGILALVPPDHEATPLWRWTAAGAVAATVVGIGVARAWPGVRTRVWPRDRR
;
A
#
# COMPACT_ATOMS: atom_id res chain seq x y z
N MET A 1 34.48 25.92 9.89
CA MET A 1 33.13 26.51 9.78
C MET A 1 32.19 25.37 9.40
N VAL A 2 31.63 24.68 10.40
CA VAL A 2 30.58 23.68 10.17
C VAL A 2 29.32 24.48 9.99
N ILE A 3 28.81 24.56 8.77
CA ILE A 3 27.50 25.15 8.51
C ILE A 3 26.52 24.18 9.15
N GLU A 4 26.03 24.50 10.36
CA GLU A 4 24.84 23.86 10.88
C GLU A 4 23.71 24.20 9.91
N GLN A 5 23.42 23.31 8.95
CA GLN A 5 22.20 23.37 8.12
C GLN A 5 20.92 23.14 8.95
N ARG A 6 21.02 23.25 10.27
CA ARG A 6 19.96 23.04 11.26
C ARG A 6 18.80 24.04 11.04
N ASP A 7 19.08 25.15 10.37
CA ASP A 7 18.10 26.22 10.13
C ASP A 7 17.37 26.11 8.78
N VAL A 8 17.69 25.12 7.93
CA VAL A 8 17.03 24.95 6.61
C VAL A 8 15.62 24.36 6.75
N PHE A 9 15.42 23.48 7.73
CA PHE A 9 14.15 22.82 7.99
C PHE A 9 13.67 23.09 9.41
N ARG A 10 12.45 23.64 9.51
CA ARG A 10 11.81 23.93 10.79
C ARG A 10 11.57 22.68 11.67
N TRP A 11 11.40 21.52 11.04
CA TRP A 11 11.02 20.27 11.69
C TRP A 11 11.90 19.10 11.22
N ALA A 12 13.23 19.28 11.25
CA ALA A 12 14.19 18.30 10.70
C ALA A 12 14.10 16.90 11.35
N ASP A 13 14.01 16.83 12.69
CA ASP A 13 13.95 15.56 13.41
C ASP A 13 12.69 14.72 13.11
N PRO A 14 11.45 15.28 13.20
CA PRO A 14 10.26 14.52 12.83
C PRO A 14 10.14 14.26 11.32
N LEU A 15 10.73 15.11 10.46
CA LEU A 15 10.86 14.83 9.03
C LEU A 15 11.67 13.55 8.79
N LEU A 16 12.85 13.46 9.42
CA LEU A 16 13.70 12.28 9.32
C LEU A 16 13.01 11.02 9.85
N LEU A 17 12.32 11.12 11.00
CA LEU A 17 11.55 10.02 11.55
C LEU A 17 10.46 9.54 10.57
N ALA A 18 9.69 10.48 10.00
CA ALA A 18 8.61 10.18 9.07
C ALA A 18 9.14 9.54 7.77
N LEU A 19 10.30 9.98 7.27
CA LEU A 19 10.97 9.38 6.11
C LEU A 19 11.46 7.96 6.41
N VAL A 20 12.09 7.74 7.56
CA VAL A 20 12.55 6.39 7.97
C VAL A 20 11.36 5.43 8.08
N LEU A 21 10.28 5.85 8.74
CA LEU A 21 9.06 5.05 8.82
C LEU A 21 8.46 4.76 7.44
N THR A 22 8.44 5.76 6.55
CA THR A 22 8.01 5.59 5.15
C THR A 22 8.78 4.46 4.48
N VAL A 23 10.11 4.47 4.57
CA VAL A 23 10.97 3.45 3.96
C VAL A 23 10.69 2.08 4.57
N ILE A 24 10.57 1.97 5.90
CA ILE A 24 10.25 0.71 6.58
C ILE A 24 8.92 0.14 6.08
N PHE A 25 7.87 0.97 6.03
CA PHE A 25 6.56 0.53 5.54
C PHE A 25 6.56 0.11 4.07
N MET A 26 7.33 0.80 3.22
CA MET A 26 7.50 0.45 1.81
C MET A 26 8.24 -0.88 1.65
N ILE A 27 9.31 -1.11 2.41
CA ILE A 27 10.05 -2.38 2.41
C ILE A 27 9.14 -3.52 2.88
N VAL A 28 8.42 -3.34 3.99
CA VAL A 28 7.49 -4.36 4.50
C VAL A 28 6.40 -4.67 3.47
N ALA A 29 5.84 -3.64 2.83
CA ALA A 29 4.84 -3.83 1.76
C ALA A 29 5.41 -4.62 0.58
N MET A 30 6.64 -4.31 0.15
CA MET A 30 7.32 -5.00 -0.94
C MET A 30 7.61 -6.46 -0.58
N VAL A 31 8.22 -6.72 0.58
CA VAL A 31 8.54 -8.07 1.05
C VAL A 31 7.29 -8.93 1.15
N TRP A 32 6.22 -8.42 1.77
CA TRP A 32 4.97 -9.16 1.86
C TRP A 32 4.27 -9.33 0.51
N GLY A 33 4.37 -8.34 -0.39
CA GLY A 33 3.85 -8.44 -1.74
C GLY A 33 4.52 -9.54 -2.55
N VAL A 34 5.85 -9.66 -2.45
CA VAL A 34 6.62 -10.72 -3.10
C VAL A 34 6.33 -12.09 -2.46
N SER A 35 6.38 -12.19 -1.13
CA SER A 35 6.11 -13.45 -0.41
C SER A 35 4.68 -13.96 -0.61
N ALA A 36 3.70 -13.06 -0.76
CA ALA A 36 2.33 -13.44 -1.04
C ALA A 36 2.20 -14.11 -2.41
N ARG A 37 2.93 -13.66 -3.45
CA ARG A 37 2.80 -14.23 -4.80
C ARG A 37 3.02 -15.74 -4.86
N GLY A 38 3.90 -16.29 -4.03
CA GLY A 38 4.14 -17.74 -3.97
C GLY A 38 2.92 -18.57 -3.52
N HIS A 39 1.90 -17.93 -2.96
CA HIS A 39 0.67 -18.59 -2.50
C HIS A 39 -0.49 -18.45 -3.51
N LEU A 40 -0.26 -17.75 -4.62
CA LEU A 40 -1.28 -17.49 -5.63
C LEU A 40 -1.09 -18.47 -6.79
N TYR A 41 -1.79 -19.60 -6.72
CA TYR A 41 -1.91 -20.55 -7.82
C TYR A 41 -3.39 -20.85 -8.09
N SER A 42 -3.70 -20.99 -9.36
CA SER A 42 -5.03 -21.20 -9.92
C SER A 42 -5.35 -22.69 -10.06
N ARG A 43 -6.62 -23.00 -10.34
CA ARG A 43 -7.05 -24.38 -10.61
C ARG A 43 -6.39 -24.92 -11.90
N ASN A 44 -6.05 -24.05 -12.84
CA ASN A 44 -5.32 -24.43 -14.05
C ASN A 44 -3.89 -24.85 -13.72
N ASP A 45 -3.20 -24.14 -12.82
CA ASP A 45 -1.85 -24.53 -12.40
C ASP A 45 -1.84 -25.92 -11.74
N LEU A 46 -2.90 -26.23 -10.98
CA LEU A 46 -3.14 -27.57 -10.44
C LEU A 46 -3.33 -28.63 -11.53
N GLN A 47 -4.10 -28.32 -12.59
CA GLN A 47 -4.29 -29.24 -13.73
C GLN A 47 -3.00 -29.43 -14.53
N ASP A 48 -2.17 -28.39 -14.65
CA ASP A 48 -0.88 -28.48 -15.33
C ASP A 48 0.12 -29.36 -14.56
N TRP A 49 0.09 -29.34 -13.22
CA TRP A 49 0.98 -30.15 -12.39
C TRP A 49 0.54 -31.61 -12.22
N TRP A 50 -0.78 -31.85 -12.12
CA TRP A 50 -1.33 -33.17 -11.77
C TRP A 50 -2.12 -33.84 -12.91
N GLY A 51 -2.29 -33.17 -14.05
CA GLY A 51 -3.14 -33.62 -15.14
C GLY A 51 -4.63 -33.25 -14.92
N PRO A 52 -5.54 -33.75 -15.76
CA PRO A 52 -6.96 -33.43 -15.64
C PRO A 52 -7.49 -33.83 -14.26
N LEU A 53 -7.91 -32.83 -13.46
CA LEU A 53 -8.46 -33.01 -12.10
C LEU A 53 -9.57 -34.07 -12.03
N ASP A 54 -10.32 -34.24 -13.12
CA ASP A 54 -11.44 -35.16 -13.25
C ASP A 54 -11.00 -36.63 -13.38
N MET A 55 -9.71 -36.86 -13.67
CA MET A 55 -9.09 -38.19 -13.75
C MET A 55 -8.36 -38.59 -12.46
N LEU A 56 -8.24 -37.67 -11.49
CA LEU A 56 -7.65 -37.97 -10.18
C LEU A 56 -8.65 -38.69 -9.26
N PRO A 57 -8.15 -39.49 -8.29
CA PRO A 57 -8.99 -40.03 -7.23
C PRO A 57 -9.79 -38.90 -6.53
N PRO A 58 -11.09 -39.11 -6.22
CA PRO A 58 -11.95 -38.08 -5.63
C PRO A 58 -11.36 -37.48 -4.35
N GLU A 59 -10.77 -38.34 -3.50
CA GLU A 59 -10.14 -37.97 -2.23
C GLU A 59 -8.96 -37.01 -2.44
N LEU A 60 -8.13 -37.27 -3.46
CA LEU A 60 -6.98 -36.43 -3.79
C LEU A 60 -7.40 -35.10 -4.41
N ASN A 61 -8.46 -35.09 -5.21
CA ASN A 61 -9.02 -33.85 -5.78
C ASN A 61 -9.58 -32.94 -4.68
N GLU A 62 -10.33 -33.49 -3.72
CA GLU A 62 -10.83 -32.73 -2.57
C GLU A 62 -9.71 -32.16 -1.68
N GLU A 63 -8.65 -32.94 -1.43
CA GLU A 63 -7.47 -32.50 -0.69
C GLU A 63 -6.79 -31.30 -1.38
N LEU A 64 -6.57 -31.39 -2.70
CA LEU A 64 -5.93 -30.34 -3.50
C LEU A 64 -6.76 -29.05 -3.55
N ILE A 65 -8.09 -29.14 -3.66
CA ILE A 65 -8.99 -27.98 -3.61
C ILE A 65 -8.94 -27.34 -2.22
N ARG A 66 -8.96 -28.14 -1.15
CA ARG A 66 -8.88 -27.65 0.23
C ARG A 66 -7.56 -26.94 0.48
N GLU A 67 -6.46 -27.51 0.00
CA GLU A 67 -5.14 -26.90 0.11
C GLU A 67 -5.07 -25.58 -0.67
N GLN A 68 -5.57 -25.53 -1.91
CA GLN A 68 -5.66 -24.30 -2.70
C GLN A 68 -6.41 -23.19 -1.95
N GLN A 69 -7.57 -23.50 -1.36
CA GLN A 69 -8.33 -22.53 -0.58
C GLN A 69 -7.55 -22.02 0.62
N SER A 70 -6.80 -22.89 1.30
CA SER A 70 -5.95 -22.52 2.43
C SER A 70 -4.82 -21.59 2.01
N GLN A 71 -4.15 -21.87 0.89
CA GLN A 71 -3.06 -21.04 0.38
C GLN A 71 -3.59 -19.70 -0.14
N PHE A 72 -4.75 -19.68 -0.80
CA PHE A 72 -5.44 -18.44 -1.19
C PHE A 72 -5.81 -17.59 0.03
N ALA A 73 -6.27 -18.19 1.13
CA ALA A 73 -6.56 -17.47 2.36
C ALA A 73 -5.29 -16.85 2.98
N ARG A 74 -4.14 -17.54 2.89
CA ARG A 74 -2.82 -17.01 3.31
C ARG A 74 -2.37 -15.86 2.41
N TRP A 75 -2.50 -16.00 1.10
CA TRP A 75 -2.29 -14.93 0.13
C TRP A 75 -3.13 -13.70 0.48
N LEU A 76 -4.42 -13.87 0.72
CA LEU A 76 -5.34 -12.77 0.99
C LEU A 76 -5.01 -12.03 2.29
N LYS A 77 -4.50 -12.73 3.31
CA LYS A 77 -4.00 -12.09 4.53
C LYS A 77 -2.73 -11.29 4.23
N GLY A 78 -1.78 -11.89 3.50
CA GLY A 78 -0.51 -11.24 3.19
C GLY A 78 -0.64 -10.01 2.30
N ILE A 79 -1.43 -10.10 1.22
CA ILE A 79 -1.66 -8.98 0.32
C ILE A 79 -2.42 -7.83 0.99
N ARG A 80 -3.37 -8.15 1.90
CA ARG A 80 -4.06 -7.10 2.68
C ARG A 80 -3.12 -6.36 3.61
N LEU A 81 -2.20 -7.08 4.27
CA LEU A 81 -1.18 -6.44 5.10
C LEU A 81 -0.24 -5.59 4.25
N ALA A 82 0.25 -6.13 3.13
CA ALA A 82 1.10 -5.40 2.18
C ALA A 82 0.44 -4.10 1.70
N MET A 83 -0.83 -4.17 1.29
CA MET A 83 -1.60 -2.99 0.87
C MET A 83 -1.78 -1.96 2.00
N ARG A 84 -1.99 -2.40 3.24
CA ARG A 84 -2.09 -1.49 4.39
C ARG A 84 -0.75 -0.79 4.66
N CYS A 85 0.36 -1.53 4.70
CA CYS A 85 1.69 -0.98 4.88
C CYS A 85 2.04 0.00 3.75
N PHE A 86 1.73 -0.33 2.50
CA PHE A 86 1.95 0.55 1.36
C PHE A 86 1.17 1.86 1.50
N ASN A 87 -0.11 1.79 1.85
CA ASN A 87 -0.93 2.99 2.05
C ASN A 87 -0.42 3.84 3.23
N LEU A 88 -0.01 3.21 4.34
CA LEU A 88 0.58 3.92 5.48
C LEU A 88 1.89 4.62 5.09
N GLY A 89 2.77 3.95 4.35
CA GLY A 89 3.99 4.55 3.84
C GLY A 89 3.72 5.74 2.92
N LEU A 90 2.71 5.66 2.04
CA LEU A 90 2.31 6.80 1.21
C LEU A 90 1.82 8.01 2.02
N VAL A 91 1.06 7.78 3.09
CA VAL A 91 0.61 8.85 3.98
C VAL A 91 1.80 9.48 4.71
N LEU A 92 2.71 8.67 5.24
CA LEU A 92 3.94 9.15 5.90
C LEU A 92 4.84 9.92 4.94
N LEU A 93 4.94 9.48 3.67
CA LEU A 93 5.68 10.20 2.63
C LEU A 93 5.07 11.60 2.40
N ALA A 94 3.75 11.68 2.31
CA ALA A 94 3.07 12.95 2.13
C ALA A 94 3.24 13.88 3.33
N VAL A 95 3.15 13.35 4.56
CA VAL A 95 3.44 14.10 5.80
C VAL A 95 4.88 14.61 5.80
N SER A 96 5.84 13.76 5.40
CA SER A 96 7.25 14.15 5.26
C SER A 96 7.41 15.30 4.27
N GLY A 97 6.74 15.21 3.10
CA GLY A 97 6.72 16.29 2.11
C GLY A 97 6.16 17.61 2.67
N ILE A 98 5.08 17.54 3.44
CA ILE A 98 4.51 18.72 4.11
C ILE A 98 5.51 19.31 5.11
N LEU A 99 6.10 18.49 5.98
CA LEU A 99 7.09 18.93 6.97
C LEU A 99 8.32 19.58 6.33
N ALA A 100 8.77 19.07 5.18
CA ALA A 100 9.87 19.66 4.43
C ALA A 100 9.48 21.00 3.77
N LEU A 101 8.22 21.14 3.34
CA LEU A 101 7.74 22.34 2.67
C LEU A 101 7.38 23.46 3.63
N VAL A 102 7.04 23.17 4.89
CA VAL A 102 6.75 24.21 5.90
C VAL A 102 7.98 25.09 6.09
N PRO A 103 7.87 26.39 5.83
CA PRO A 103 9.01 27.28 5.89
C PRO A 103 9.45 27.58 7.34
N PRO A 104 10.74 27.85 7.58
CA PRO A 104 11.24 28.29 8.88
C PRO A 104 10.71 29.68 9.24
N ASP A 105 10.58 29.95 10.55
CA ASP A 105 9.99 31.19 11.09
C ASP A 105 10.83 32.45 10.79
N HIS A 106 12.03 32.30 10.20
CA HIS A 106 13.06 33.35 10.19
C HIS A 106 13.29 33.98 8.79
N GLU A 107 12.56 33.56 7.76
CA GLU A 107 12.69 34.11 6.39
C GLU A 107 11.35 34.52 5.79
N ALA A 108 11.37 35.51 4.88
CA ALA A 108 10.21 35.90 4.08
C ALA A 108 9.76 34.72 3.21
N THR A 109 8.70 34.05 3.63
CA THR A 109 8.34 32.74 3.05
C THR A 109 7.64 32.89 1.71
N PRO A 110 8.09 32.19 0.64
CA PRO A 110 7.46 32.28 -0.66
C PRO A 110 6.12 31.53 -0.65
N LEU A 111 5.05 32.19 -1.11
CA LEU A 111 3.66 31.69 -1.13
C LEU A 111 3.52 30.29 -1.76
N TRP A 112 4.38 29.93 -2.72
CA TRP A 112 4.29 28.64 -3.41
C TRP A 112 4.52 27.44 -2.47
N ARG A 113 5.32 27.58 -1.40
CA ARG A 113 5.55 26.50 -0.41
C ARG A 113 4.26 26.11 0.31
N TRP A 114 3.44 27.10 0.67
CA TRP A 114 2.13 26.88 1.27
C TRP A 114 1.13 26.27 0.30
N THR A 115 1.13 26.71 -0.97
CA THR A 115 0.28 26.10 -2.00
C THR A 115 0.65 24.64 -2.26
N ALA A 116 1.95 24.32 -2.28
CA ALA A 116 2.44 22.96 -2.47
C ALA A 116 2.06 22.07 -1.26
N ALA A 117 2.27 22.54 -0.03
CA ALA A 117 1.86 21.82 1.18
C ALA A 117 0.34 21.59 1.23
N GLY A 118 -0.45 22.62 0.88
CA GLY A 118 -1.91 22.53 0.79
C GLY A 118 -2.38 21.55 -0.28
N ALA A 119 -1.76 21.53 -1.46
CA ALA A 119 -2.09 20.60 -2.54
C ALA A 119 -1.81 19.14 -2.15
N VAL A 120 -0.68 18.88 -1.48
CA VAL A 120 -0.33 17.55 -0.97
C VAL A 120 -1.35 17.12 0.09
N ALA A 121 -1.67 17.98 1.05
CA ALA A 121 -2.65 17.69 2.09
C ALA A 121 -4.05 17.40 1.49
N ALA A 122 -4.53 18.23 0.57
CA ALA A 122 -5.80 18.05 -0.11
C ALA A 122 -5.86 16.73 -0.89
N THR A 123 -4.76 16.33 -1.53
CA THR A 123 -4.67 15.06 -2.26
C THR A 123 -4.78 13.86 -1.32
N VAL A 124 -4.05 13.88 -0.19
CA VAL A 124 -4.12 12.80 0.82
C VAL A 124 -5.52 12.68 1.41
N VAL A 125 -6.12 13.82 1.78
CA VAL A 125 -7.49 13.86 2.32
C VAL A 125 -8.49 13.36 1.28
N GLY A 126 -8.39 13.83 0.03
CA GLY A 126 -9.27 13.41 -1.07
C GLY A 126 -9.21 11.91 -1.33
N ILE A 127 -8.00 11.31 -1.34
CA ILE A 127 -7.82 9.86 -1.47
C ILE A 127 -8.42 9.12 -0.26
N GLY A 128 -8.21 9.64 0.96
CA GLY A 128 -8.78 9.07 2.18
C GLY A 128 -10.30 9.06 2.15
N VAL A 129 -10.92 10.19 1.81
CA VAL A 129 -12.38 10.33 1.67
C VAL A 129 -12.92 9.40 0.58
N ALA A 130 -12.30 9.36 -0.60
CA ALA A 130 -12.72 8.46 -1.67
C ALA A 130 -12.66 6.97 -1.28
N ARG A 131 -11.69 6.58 -0.46
CA ARG A 131 -11.58 5.20 0.07
C ARG A 131 -12.57 4.89 1.18
N ALA A 132 -12.95 5.89 1.98
CA ALA A 132 -13.93 5.74 3.06
C ALA A 132 -15.38 5.81 2.55
N TRP A 133 -15.63 6.41 1.39
CA TRP A 133 -16.98 6.62 0.86
C TRP A 133 -17.53 5.36 0.14
N PRO A 134 -18.55 4.67 0.70
CA PRO A 134 -19.10 3.46 0.07
C PRO A 134 -19.84 3.74 -1.24
N GLY A 135 -20.32 4.97 -1.45
CA GLY A 135 -21.10 5.37 -2.64
C GLY A 135 -20.33 5.46 -3.96
N VAL A 136 -18.99 5.50 -3.95
CA VAL A 136 -18.17 5.53 -5.19
C VAL A 136 -17.94 4.11 -5.73
N ARG A 137 -17.95 3.09 -4.84
CA ARG A 137 -17.56 1.71 -5.17
C ARG A 137 -18.66 0.90 -5.88
N THR A 138 -19.90 1.40 -5.90
CA THR A 138 -21.06 0.66 -6.41
C THR A 138 -21.42 0.96 -7.87
N ARG A 139 -20.74 1.89 -8.55
CA ARG A 139 -21.11 2.29 -9.93
C ARG A 139 -20.42 1.52 -11.07
N VAL A 140 -19.46 0.63 -10.80
CA VAL A 140 -18.59 0.06 -11.87
C VAL A 140 -18.81 -1.43 -12.14
N TRP A 141 -19.71 -2.13 -11.43
CA TRP A 141 -20.04 -3.51 -11.77
C TRP A 141 -21.48 -3.64 -12.27
N PRO A 142 -21.72 -3.66 -13.59
CA PRO A 142 -22.95 -4.23 -14.09
C PRO A 142 -22.94 -5.70 -13.67
N ARG A 143 -23.83 -6.03 -12.73
CA ARG A 143 -24.19 -7.41 -12.42
C ARG A 143 -24.90 -7.93 -13.66
N ASP A 144 -24.13 -8.43 -14.62
CA ASP A 144 -24.71 -9.15 -15.74
C ASP A 144 -25.29 -10.45 -15.16
N ARG A 145 -26.61 -10.50 -15.14
CA ARG A 145 -27.38 -11.69 -14.78
C ARG A 145 -27.55 -12.49 -16.06
N ARG A 146 -26.89 -13.64 -16.20
CA ARG A 146 -27.40 -14.83 -16.89
C ARG A 146 -26.80 -16.07 -16.26
#